data_AF-A0A0N5AXW9-F1
#
_entry.id   AF-A0A0N5AXW9-F1
#
_cell.length_a   1.000
_cell.length_b   1.000
_cell.length_c   1.000
_cell.angle_alpha   90.00
_cell.angle_beta   90.00
_cell.angle_gamma   90.00
#
_symmetry.space_group_name_H-M   'P 1'
#
loop_
_entity.id
_entity.type
_entity.pdbx_description
1 polymer ?
#
loop_
_entity_poly.entity_id
_entity_poly.type
_entity_poly.pdbx_seq_one_letter_code
_entity_poly.pdbx_strand_id
1 'polypeptide(L)'
;MFPKLTDTLICISHHEYHEDGKIRLINLNHCGAYNGFCVKVKFWDKDPLKKRGYSRGCDKNDCLEFGNSEYGWNEQGCRRNQDYGSEGEICCCKTDMCNTSSTTNINLTIFVFFTKIAVLLEQMI
;
A
#
# COMPACT_ATOMS: atom_id res chain seq x y z
N MET A 1 -29.44 -10.92 24.18
CA MET A 1 -28.17 -11.36 23.56
C MET A 1 -27.71 -10.24 22.64
N PHE A 2 -26.77 -9.40 23.09
CA PHE A 2 -26.20 -8.33 22.26
C PHE A 2 -25.26 -8.96 21.22
N PRO A 3 -25.28 -8.52 19.95
CA PRO A 3 -24.31 -9.02 18.98
C PRO A 3 -22.90 -8.66 19.48
N LYS A 4 -22.04 -9.67 19.62
CA LYS A 4 -20.60 -9.44 19.82
C LYS A 4 -20.11 -8.57 18.67
N LEU A 5 -19.54 -7.40 18.96
CA LEU A 5 -18.68 -6.72 18.00
C LEU A 5 -17.59 -7.74 17.62
N THR A 6 -17.68 -8.28 16.42
CA THR A 6 -16.53 -8.91 15.79
C THR A 6 -15.62 -7.77 15.38
N ASP A 7 -14.38 -7.73 15.89
CA ASP A 7 -13.35 -6.77 15.48
C ASP A 7 -12.97 -7.06 14.01
N THR A 8 -13.85 -6.65 13.10
CA THR A 8 -13.66 -6.78 11.66
C THR A 8 -12.82 -5.61 11.19
N LEU A 9 -11.57 -5.89 10.84
CA LEU A 9 -10.65 -4.92 10.24
C LEU A 9 -11.21 -4.43 8.89
N ILE A 10 -11.38 -3.12 8.71
CA ILE A 10 -11.89 -2.52 7.47
C ILE A 10 -10.71 -2.10 6.59
N CYS A 11 -10.69 -2.55 5.33
CA CYS A 11 -9.61 -2.26 4.39
C CYS A 11 -10.12 -1.69 3.08
N ILE A 12 -9.24 -1.01 2.33
CA ILE A 12 -9.52 -0.65 0.94
C ILE A 12 -9.52 -1.91 0.07
N SER A 13 -10.52 -2.03 -0.78
CA SER A 13 -10.58 -2.98 -1.90
C SER A 13 -10.50 -2.18 -3.20
N HIS A 14 -9.40 -2.36 -3.95
CA HIS A 14 -9.18 -1.64 -5.21
C HIS A 14 -8.12 -2.38 -6.02
N HIS A 15 -8.37 -2.58 -7.30
CA HIS A 15 -7.42 -3.26 -8.17
C HIS A 15 -7.26 -2.43 -9.42
N GLU A 16 -6.03 -2.10 -9.77
CA GLU A 16 -5.68 -1.37 -10.99
C GLU A 16 -4.33 -1.89 -11.46
N TYR A 17 -4.37 -2.90 -12.34
CA TYR A 17 -3.16 -3.47 -12.90
C TYR A 17 -3.37 -3.94 -14.33
N HIS A 18 -2.28 -3.98 -15.08
CA HIS A 18 -2.23 -4.51 -16.43
C HIS A 18 -1.77 -5.96 -16.38
N GLU A 19 -2.38 -6.83 -17.17
CA GLU A 19 -1.97 -8.22 -17.39
C GLU A 19 -2.34 -8.60 -18.82
N ASP A 20 -1.40 -9.19 -19.56
CA ASP A 20 -1.58 -9.60 -20.96
C ASP A 20 -2.15 -8.48 -21.87
N GLY A 21 -1.67 -7.25 -21.65
CA GLY A 21 -2.10 -6.06 -22.40
C GLY A 21 -3.50 -5.55 -22.05
N LYS A 22 -4.17 -6.11 -21.03
CA LYS A 22 -5.50 -5.66 -20.57
C LYS A 22 -5.42 -5.02 -19.19
N ILE A 23 -6.21 -3.97 -18.99
CA ILE A 23 -6.39 -3.36 -17.66
C ILE A 23 -7.43 -4.19 -16.88
N ARG A 24 -7.05 -4.58 -15.67
CA ARG A 24 -7.92 -5.12 -14.64
C ARG A 24 -8.21 -4.01 -13.65
N LEU A 25 -9.45 -3.52 -13.68
CA LEU A 25 -9.93 -2.48 -12.78
C LEU A 25 -11.08 -3.02 -11.92
N ILE A 26 -10.93 -2.90 -10.60
CA ILE A 26 -12.03 -3.02 -9.64
C ILE A 26 -12.08 -1.69 -8.91
N ASN A 27 -13.20 -1.01 -9.04
CA ASN A 27 -13.43 0.30 -8.45
C ASN A 27 -13.24 0.28 -6.93
N LEU A 28 -12.87 1.44 -6.41
CA LEU A 28 -12.61 1.65 -4.99
C LEU A 28 -13.83 1.22 -4.15
N ASN A 29 -13.60 0.31 -3.21
CA ASN A 29 -14.58 -0.18 -2.26
C ASN A 29 -13.89 -0.53 -0.93
N HIS A 30 -14.62 -1.18 -0.04
CA HIS A 30 -14.14 -1.66 1.26
C HIS A 30 -14.36 -3.16 1.39
N CYS A 31 -13.52 -3.82 2.19
CA CYS A 31 -13.72 -5.20 2.62
C CYS A 31 -13.49 -5.31 4.13
N GLY A 32 -14.07 -6.34 4.74
CA GLY A 32 -13.85 -6.69 6.14
C GLY A 32 -12.98 -7.93 6.28
N ALA A 33 -11.88 -7.85 7.01
CA ALA A 33 -10.96 -8.96 7.25
C ALA A 33 -11.16 -9.54 8.66
N TYR A 34 -12.00 -10.57 8.80
CA TYR A 34 -12.14 -11.28 10.08
C TYR A 34 -10.90 -12.13 10.35
N ASN A 35 -10.11 -11.78 11.39
CA ASN A 35 -8.81 -12.40 11.67
C ASN A 35 -7.81 -12.35 10.49
N GLY A 36 -7.92 -11.35 9.61
CA GLY A 36 -7.07 -11.17 8.44
C GLY A 36 -6.24 -9.89 8.52
N PHE A 37 -5.73 -9.48 7.36
CA PHE A 37 -4.92 -8.28 7.18
C PHE A 37 -5.48 -7.42 6.06
N CYS A 38 -5.25 -6.12 6.14
CA CYS A 38 -5.32 -5.29 4.94
C CYS A 38 -4.06 -5.54 4.12
N VAL A 39 -4.24 -5.82 2.84
CA VAL A 39 -3.15 -6.08 1.90
C VAL A 39 -3.02 -4.98 0.86
N LYS A 40 -1.78 -4.72 0.47
CA LYS A 40 -1.42 -3.91 -0.69
C LYS A 40 -0.34 -4.64 -1.46
N VAL A 41 -0.63 -5.01 -2.70
CA VAL A 41 0.30 -5.61 -3.64
C VAL A 41 0.70 -4.56 -4.67
N LYS A 42 1.99 -4.49 -4.95
CA LYS A 42 2.55 -3.78 -6.10
C LYS A 42 3.03 -4.82 -7.08
N PHE A 43 2.45 -4.82 -8.28
CA PHE A 43 2.94 -5.62 -9.39
C PHE A 43 3.97 -4.80 -10.17
N TRP A 44 5.19 -5.31 -10.29
CA TRP A 44 6.23 -4.64 -11.05
C TRP A 44 7.26 -5.63 -11.59
N ASP A 45 7.18 -5.92 -12.88
CA ASP A 45 8.17 -6.72 -13.60
C ASP A 45 9.00 -5.86 -14.56
N LYS A 46 10.26 -6.25 -14.77
CA LYS A 46 11.16 -5.65 -15.77
C LYS A 46 10.57 -5.78 -17.18
N ASP A 47 9.89 -6.89 -17.47
CA ASP A 47 9.15 -7.06 -18.72
C ASP A 47 7.85 -6.22 -18.68
N PRO A 48 7.70 -5.22 -19.57
CA PRO A 48 6.51 -4.36 -19.59
C PRO A 48 5.23 -5.09 -20.03
N LEU A 49 5.33 -6.29 -20.60
CA LEU A 49 4.18 -7.10 -21.01
C LEU A 49 3.56 -7.90 -19.85
N LYS A 50 4.29 -8.01 -18.73
CA LYS A 50 3.82 -8.70 -17.51
C LYS A 50 3.07 -7.76 -16.58
N LYS A 51 2.65 -8.30 -15.43
CA LYS A 51 1.84 -7.59 -14.43
C LYS A 51 2.48 -6.28 -13.98
N ARG A 52 1.74 -5.18 -14.12
CA ARG A 52 2.12 -3.85 -13.61
C ARG A 52 0.93 -3.12 -13.01
N GLY A 53 1.10 -2.56 -11.83
CA GLY A 53 0.08 -1.78 -11.14
C GLY A 53 -0.05 -2.16 -9.67
N TYR A 54 -1.25 -2.02 -9.12
CA TYR A 54 -1.51 -2.23 -7.69
C TYR A 54 -2.81 -2.99 -7.44
N SER A 55 -2.84 -3.71 -6.32
CA SER A 55 -4.01 -4.39 -5.81
C SER A 55 -4.09 -4.18 -4.30
N ARG A 56 -5.30 -3.96 -3.79
CA ARG A 56 -5.59 -3.72 -2.38
C ARG A 56 -6.80 -4.56 -1.99
N GLY A 57 -6.78 -5.13 -0.80
CA GLY A 57 -7.90 -5.91 -0.30
C GLY A 57 -7.70 -6.43 1.11
N CYS A 58 -8.38 -7.53 1.40
CA CYS A 58 -8.35 -8.25 2.66
C CYS A 58 -7.85 -9.67 2.40
N ASP A 59 -6.74 -10.06 3.03
CA ASP A 59 -6.21 -11.43 2.90
C ASP A 59 -5.57 -11.88 4.22
N LYS A 60 -5.53 -13.18 4.45
CA LYS A 60 -4.82 -13.83 5.55
C LYS A 60 -3.64 -14.67 5.06
N ASN A 61 -3.79 -15.34 3.93
CA ASN A 61 -2.85 -16.32 3.41
C ASN A 61 -1.61 -15.65 2.82
N ASP A 62 -1.79 -14.50 2.17
CA ASP A 62 -0.67 -13.77 1.60
C ASP A 62 0.26 -13.14 2.67
N CYS A 63 -0.25 -12.99 3.90
CA CYS A 63 0.41 -12.39 5.06
C CYS A 63 0.91 -13.42 6.10
N LEU A 64 1.11 -14.67 5.70
CA LEU A 64 1.73 -15.67 6.58
C LEU A 64 3.10 -15.17 7.07
N GLU A 65 3.40 -15.45 8.34
CA GLU A 65 4.64 -15.02 9.01
C GLU A 65 4.87 -13.50 9.03
N PHE A 66 3.79 -12.70 8.92
CA PHE A 66 3.87 -11.24 8.95
C PHE A 66 4.70 -10.72 10.14
N GLY A 67 5.70 -9.89 9.82
CA GLY A 67 6.62 -9.30 10.79
C GLY A 67 7.86 -10.15 11.08
N ASN A 68 7.96 -11.36 10.54
CA ASN A 68 9.14 -12.21 10.67
C ASN A 68 10.16 -11.92 9.55
N SER A 69 11.31 -11.36 9.91
CA SER A 69 12.38 -11.00 8.96
C SER A 69 13.00 -12.21 8.26
N GLU A 70 12.96 -13.40 8.87
CA GLU A 70 13.43 -14.65 8.25
C GLU A 70 12.62 -15.02 7.00
N TYR A 71 11.38 -14.55 6.91
CA TYR A 71 10.49 -14.72 5.76
C TYR A 71 10.52 -13.53 4.79
N GLY A 72 11.47 -12.62 4.96
CA GLY A 72 11.70 -11.48 4.07
C GLY A 72 10.80 -10.26 4.34
N TRP A 73 10.07 -10.25 5.46
CA TRP A 73 9.31 -9.08 5.89
C TRP A 73 10.25 -7.98 6.41
N ASN A 74 10.04 -6.75 5.97
CA ASN A 74 10.71 -5.57 6.50
C ASN A 74 9.89 -4.91 7.62
N GLU A 75 10.47 -3.91 8.28
CA GLU A 75 9.84 -3.16 9.36
C GLU A 75 8.58 -2.41 8.92
N GLN A 76 8.43 -2.12 7.63
CA GLN A 76 7.25 -1.50 7.03
C GLN A 76 6.13 -2.52 6.78
N GLY A 77 6.33 -3.79 7.12
CA GLY A 77 5.35 -4.85 6.92
C GLY A 77 5.23 -5.27 5.46
N CYS A 78 6.28 -5.12 4.66
CA CYS A 78 6.34 -5.51 3.26
C CYS A 78 7.37 -6.60 3.01
N ARG A 79 7.11 -7.49 2.05
CA ARG A 79 8.07 -8.46 1.53
C ARG A 79 8.02 -8.50 0.01
N ARG A 80 9.14 -8.81 -0.62
CA ARG A 80 9.18 -9.09 -2.06
C ARG A 80 8.59 -10.46 -2.35
N ASN A 81 7.85 -10.57 -3.46
CA ASN A 81 7.36 -11.84 -3.96
C ASN A 81 7.44 -11.85 -5.50
N GLN A 82 8.09 -12.88 -6.04
CA GLN A 82 8.33 -13.04 -7.48
C GLN A 82 7.03 -13.27 -8.28
N ASP A 83 5.97 -13.78 -7.63
CA ASP A 83 4.65 -13.94 -8.25
C ASP A 83 4.03 -12.59 -8.65
N TYR A 84 4.49 -11.50 -8.03
CA TYR A 84 4.05 -10.14 -8.34
C TYR A 84 5.03 -9.39 -9.27
N GLY A 85 6.04 -10.09 -9.80
CA GLY A 85 7.05 -9.55 -10.71
C GLY A 85 8.43 -9.41 -10.06
N SER A 86 9.45 -9.16 -10.87
CA SER A 86 10.85 -9.05 -10.43
C SER A 86 11.11 -7.99 -9.34
N GLU A 87 10.27 -6.96 -9.27
CA GLU A 87 10.26 -5.91 -8.25
C GLU A 87 8.90 -5.84 -7.52
N GLY A 88 8.13 -6.92 -7.62
CA GLY A 88 6.84 -7.07 -6.97
C GLY A 88 6.98 -7.21 -5.46
N GLU A 89 6.06 -6.59 -4.74
CA GLU A 89 6.01 -6.66 -3.28
C GLU A 89 4.57 -6.74 -2.78
N ILE A 90 4.43 -7.31 -1.59
CA ILE A 90 3.21 -7.29 -0.81
C ILE A 90 3.48 -6.66 0.54
N CYS A 91 2.59 -5.76 0.95
CA CYS A 91 2.54 -5.17 2.27
C CYS A 91 1.26 -5.59 2.99
N CYS A 92 1.38 -5.92 4.27
CA CYS A 92 0.27 -6.28 5.14
C CYS A 92 0.23 -5.37 6.37
N CYS A 93 -0.96 -5.16 6.92
CA CYS A 93 -1.14 -4.36 8.13
C CYS A 93 -2.47 -4.69 8.82
N LYS A 94 -2.58 -4.32 10.12
CA LYS A 94 -3.71 -4.69 11.00
C LYS A 94 -4.44 -3.47 11.59
N THR A 95 -4.37 -2.34 10.92
CA THR A 95 -5.09 -1.11 11.31
C THR A 95 -6.09 -0.77 10.23
N ASP A 96 -7.27 -0.28 10.59
CA ASP A 96 -8.28 0.07 9.60
C ASP A 96 -7.69 0.98 8.52
N MET A 97 -7.96 0.64 7.26
CA MET A 97 -7.62 1.42 6.08
C MET A 97 -6.11 1.65 5.85
N CYS A 98 -5.25 0.90 6.54
CA CYS A 98 -3.80 1.05 6.47
C CYS A 98 -3.22 0.78 5.07
N ASN A 99 -3.93 0.03 4.23
CA ASN A 99 -3.55 -0.24 2.84
C ASN A 99 -3.89 0.91 1.86
N THR A 100 -4.35 2.07 2.36
CA THR A 100 -4.65 3.24 1.54
C THR A 100 -3.39 3.95 1.02
N SER A 101 -2.27 3.86 1.74
CA SER A 101 -1.08 4.65 1.44
C SER A 101 -0.56 4.31 0.04
N SER A 102 -0.63 5.26 -0.90
CA SER A 102 0.39 5.32 -1.93
C SER A 102 1.65 5.80 -1.23
N THR A 103 2.77 5.13 -1.43
CA THR A 103 4.09 5.67 -1.07
C THR A 103 4.39 6.83 -2.02
N THR A 104 3.59 7.89 -1.95
CA THR A 104 3.94 9.19 -2.48
C THR A 104 4.61 9.89 -1.33
N ASN A 105 5.94 9.81 -1.26
CA ASN A 105 6.74 10.72 -0.45
C ASN A 105 6.49 12.12 -1.03
N ILE A 106 5.42 12.78 -0.59
CA ILE A 106 5.24 14.20 -0.85
C ILE A 106 6.31 14.87 0.01
N ASN A 107 7.46 15.17 -0.59
CA ASN A 107 8.51 15.99 0.01
C ASN A 107 7.92 17.38 0.28
N LEU A 108 7.24 17.52 1.42
CA LEU A 108 6.70 18.78 1.94
C LEU A 108 7.81 19.79 2.29
N THR A 109 9.08 19.42 2.13
CA THR A 109 10.25 20.24 2.44
C THR A 109 10.38 21.48 1.55
N ILE A 110 9.79 21.49 0.35
CA ILE A 110 9.98 22.62 -0.59
C ILE A 110 9.20 23.87 -0.16
N PHE A 111 8.05 23.76 0.51
CA PHE A 111 7.23 24.93 0.88
C PHE A 111 7.82 25.77 2.03
N VAL A 112 8.58 25.18 2.95
CA VAL A 112 9.16 25.89 4.10
C VAL A 112 10.38 26.74 3.70
N PHE A 113 11.10 26.37 2.63
CA PHE A 113 12.25 27.16 2.17
C PHE A 113 11.82 28.47 1.49
N PHE A 114 10.74 28.47 0.70
CA PHE A 114 10.29 29.68 0.01
C PHE A 114 9.75 30.75 0.97
N THR A 115 9.07 30.38 2.05
CA THR A 115 8.60 31.36 3.05
C THR A 115 9.75 31.98 3.83
N LYS A 116 10.80 31.21 4.18
CA LYS A 116 12.00 31.77 4.82
C LYS A 116 12.75 32.76 3.93
N ILE A 117 12.87 32.47 2.63
CA ILE A 117 13.52 33.39 1.67
C ILE A 117 12.67 34.66 1.48
N ALA A 118 11.34 34.54 1.39
CA ALA A 118 10.46 35.70 1.25
C ALA A 118 10.55 36.65 2.46
N VAL A 119 10.54 36.10 3.69
CA VAL A 119 10.69 36.90 4.93
C VAL A 119 12.09 37.53 5.04
N LEU A 120 13.14 36.84 4.57
CA LEU A 120 14.50 37.42 4.54
C LEU A 120 14.63 38.54 3.50
N LEU A 121 13.95 38.44 2.35
CA LEU A 121 13.96 39.50 1.34
C LEU A 121 13.23 40.76 1.80
N GLU A 122 12.09 40.62 2.51
CA GLU A 122 11.37 41.77 3.08
C GLU A 122 12.15 42.49 4.18
N GLN A 123 13.09 41.83 4.85
CA GLN A 123 13.94 42.45 5.87
C GLN A 123 15.18 43.15 5.29
N MET A 124 15.42 43.05 3.98
CA MET A 124 16.58 43.63 3.29
C MET A 124 16.25 44.81 2.36
N ILE A 125 14.97 45.23 2.30
CA ILE A 125 14.49 46.45 1.62
C ILE A 125 14.05 47.45 2.69
#